data_AF-A0A7H9BMT9-F1
#
_entry.id   AF-A0A7H9BMT9-F1
#
_cell.length_a   1.000
_cell.length_b   1.000
_cell.length_c   1.000
_cell.angle_alpha   90.00
_cell.angle_beta   90.00
_cell.angle_gamma   90.00
#
_symmetry.space_group_name_H-M   'P 1'
#
loop_
_entity.id
_entity.type
_entity.pdbx_description
1 polymer ?
#
loop_
_entity_poly.entity_id
_entity_poly.type
_entity_poly.pdbx_seq_one_letter_code
_entity_poly.pdbx_strand_id
1 'polypeptide(L)'
;MTGNFTFESHREFKQASTSVLEHPGLNEIELDFAAVDYMDSAALGMLLLLNERASGRKVTLIHCKGTVKSVLDIANFGKIFEIR
;
A
#
# COMPACT_ATOMS: atom_id res chain seq x y z
N MET A 1 -7.99 0.35 -5.30
CA MET A 1 -7.37 0.85 -6.55
C MET A 1 -7.59 -0.19 -7.63
N THR A 2 -7.71 0.21 -8.90
CA THR A 2 -7.98 -0.71 -10.02
C THR A 2 -6.95 -0.51 -11.14
N GLY A 3 -6.30 -1.57 -11.62
CA GLY A 3 -5.30 -1.55 -12.68
C GLY A 3 -3.85 -1.66 -12.19
N ASN A 4 -2.95 -0.84 -12.74
CA ASN A 4 -1.53 -0.89 -12.42
C ASN A 4 -1.19 0.13 -11.33
N PHE A 5 -0.65 -0.33 -10.20
CA PHE A 5 -0.16 0.57 -9.16
C PHE A 5 1.24 1.07 -9.55
N THR A 6 1.24 2.16 -10.30
CA THR A 6 2.45 2.83 -10.82
C THR A 6 2.52 4.29 -10.38
N PHE A 7 3.57 4.99 -10.80
CA PHE A 7 3.72 6.43 -10.58
C PHE A 7 2.50 7.26 -11.01
N GLU A 8 1.69 6.84 -11.99
CA GLU A 8 0.47 7.57 -12.39
C GLU A 8 -0.60 7.51 -11.29
N SER A 9 -0.71 6.38 -10.58
CA SER A 9 -1.62 6.19 -9.45
C SER A 9 -1.15 6.89 -8.17
N HIS A 10 0.07 7.45 -8.14
CA HIS A 10 0.64 8.13 -6.98
C HIS A 10 -0.24 9.27 -6.47
N ARG A 11 -0.77 10.10 -7.38
CA ARG A 11 -1.51 11.31 -6.98
C ARG A 11 -2.79 10.94 -6.25
N GLU A 12 -3.53 9.98 -6.80
CA GLU A 12 -4.76 9.46 -6.20
C GLU A 12 -4.47 8.72 -4.89
N PHE A 13 -3.42 7.88 -4.85
CA PHE A 13 -3.00 7.19 -3.64
C PHE A 13 -2.67 8.15 -2.51
N LYS A 14 -1.86 9.18 -2.80
CA LYS A 14 -1.42 10.15 -1.80
C LYS A 14 -2.59 10.95 -1.26
N GLN A 15 -3.53 11.34 -2.11
CA GLN A 15 -4.72 12.07 -1.69
C GLN A 15 -5.63 11.20 -0.81
N ALA A 16 -5.92 9.97 -1.24
CA ALA A 16 -6.74 9.03 -0.48
C ALA A 16 -6.10 8.69 0.87
N SER A 17 -4.82 8.33 0.87
CA SER A 17 -4.09 8.01 2.10
C SER A 17 -4.00 9.18 3.07
N THR A 18 -3.75 10.40 2.59
CA THR A 18 -3.74 11.60 3.45
C THR A 18 -5.11 11.81 4.09
N SER A 19 -6.19 11.72 3.31
CA SER A 19 -7.55 11.85 3.83
C SER A 19 -7.89 10.78 4.87
N VAL A 20 -7.43 9.54 4.70
CA VAL A 20 -7.61 8.44 5.68
C VAL A 20 -6.76 8.66 6.93
N LEU A 21 -5.54 9.18 6.79
CA LEU A 21 -4.65 9.46 7.92
C LEU A 21 -5.16 10.60 8.80
N GLU A 22 -5.81 11.59 8.19
CA GLU A 22 -6.44 12.73 8.87
C GLU A 22 -7.70 12.33 9.66
N HIS A 23 -8.27 11.14 9.43
CA HIS A 23 -9.39 10.66 10.23
C HIS A 23 -8.95 10.31 11.67
N PRO A 24 -9.50 10.99 12.70
CA PRO A 24 -9.17 10.70 14.08
C PRO A 24 -9.79 9.36 14.52
N GLY A 25 -9.00 8.54 15.23
CA GLY A 25 -9.44 7.24 15.76
C GLY A 25 -9.19 6.03 14.86
N LEU A 26 -8.54 6.22 13.71
CA LEU A 26 -8.20 5.12 12.80
C LEU A 26 -6.91 4.42 13.25
N ASN A 27 -7.03 3.19 13.76
CA ASN A 27 -5.91 2.42 14.31
C ASN A 27 -5.27 1.46 13.30
N GLU A 28 -6.05 1.03 12.30
CA GLU A 28 -5.65 0.07 11.28
C GLU A 28 -6.00 0.60 9.90
N ILE A 29 -5.10 0.41 8.94
CA ILE A 29 -5.25 0.80 7.53
C ILE A 29 -5.11 -0.47 6.70
N GLU A 30 -6.15 -0.81 5.96
CA GLU A 30 -6.13 -1.93 5.02
C GLU A 30 -6.04 -1.41 3.58
N LEU A 31 -5.05 -1.90 2.84
CA LEU A 31 -4.85 -1.57 1.44
C LEU A 31 -5.25 -2.76 0.58
N ASP A 32 -6.30 -2.59 -0.21
CA ASP A 32 -6.84 -3.63 -1.08
C ASP A 32 -6.18 -3.64 -2.47
N PHE A 33 -5.49 -4.75 -2.76
CA PHE A 33 -4.83 -5.04 -4.03
C PHE A 33 -5.62 -6.01 -4.92
N ALA A 34 -6.89 -6.33 -4.60
CA ALA A 34 -7.70 -7.28 -5.35
C ALA A 34 -7.83 -6.95 -6.84
N ALA A 35 -7.87 -5.65 -7.17
CA ALA A 35 -7.94 -5.17 -8.54
C ALA A 35 -6.61 -4.54 -9.01
N VAL A 36 -5.49 -4.85 -8.36
CA VAL A 36 -4.16 -4.40 -8.78
C VAL A 36 -3.42 -5.55 -9.43
N ASP A 37 -3.12 -5.41 -10.72
CA ASP A 37 -2.47 -6.46 -11.52
C ASP A 37 -0.94 -6.35 -11.52
N TYR A 38 -0.40 -5.15 -11.30
CA TYR A 38 1.03 -4.87 -11.38
C TYR A 38 1.46 -3.76 -10.41
N MET A 39 2.71 -3.85 -9.95
CA MET A 39 3.35 -2.87 -9.08
C MET A 39 4.82 -2.68 -9.49
N ASP A 40 5.27 -1.42 -9.54
CA ASP A 40 6.66 -1.06 -9.82
C ASP A 40 7.41 -0.57 -8.56
N SER A 41 8.68 -0.20 -8.73
CA SER A 41 9.50 0.32 -7.63
C SER A 41 8.99 1.64 -7.05
N ALA A 42 8.34 2.49 -7.85
CA ALA A 42 7.76 3.74 -7.35
C ALA A 42 6.62 3.46 -6.36
N ALA A 43 5.74 2.51 -6.68
CA ALA A 43 4.66 2.10 -5.80
C ALA A 43 5.14 1.54 -4.45
N LEU A 44 6.22 0.74 -4.46
CA LEU A 44 6.85 0.26 -3.21
C LEU A 44 7.32 1.41 -2.32
N GLY A 45 7.96 2.43 -2.90
CA GLY A 45 8.36 3.63 -2.17
C GLY A 45 7.17 4.38 -1.55
N MET A 46 6.03 4.41 -2.24
CA MET A 46 4.82 5.06 -1.72
C MET A 46 4.22 4.33 -0.52
N LEU A 47 4.26 3.01 -0.51
CA LEU A 47 3.84 2.22 0.65
C LEU A 47 4.71 2.53 1.87
N LEU A 48 6.03 2.64 1.69
CA LEU A 48 6.93 3.03 2.78
C LEU A 48 6.62 4.43 3.31
N LEU A 49 6.40 5.42 2.44
CA LEU A 49 6.02 6.77 2.85
C LEU A 49 4.68 6.79 3.59
N LEU A 50 3.72 5.96 3.17
CA LEU A 50 2.46 5.80 3.88
C LEU A 50 2.68 5.24 5.29
N ASN A 51 3.51 4.22 5.42
CA ASN A 51 3.85 3.63 6.72
C ASN A 51 4.51 4.64 7.66
N GLU A 52 5.41 5.47 7.14
CA GLU A 52 6.01 6.56 7.93
C GLU A 52 4.95 7.55 8.41
N ARG A 53 4.04 7.97 7.53
CA ARG A 53 2.95 8.90 7.87
C ARG A 53 1.92 8.28 8.82
N ALA A 54 1.70 6.98 8.72
CA ALA A 54 0.82 6.21 9.59
C ALA A 54 1.26 6.26 11.06
N SER A 55 2.48 6.73 11.37
CA SER A 55 2.95 7.07 12.72
C SER A 55 2.71 5.94 13.74
N GLY A 56 2.95 4.69 13.31
CA GLY A 56 2.77 3.50 14.15
C GLY A 56 1.39 2.83 14.07
N ARG A 57 0.46 3.34 13.24
CA ARG A 57 -0.78 2.61 12.91
C ARG A 57 -0.45 1.34 12.11
N LYS A 58 -1.25 0.30 12.30
CA LYS A 58 -1.05 -0.97 11.60
C LYS A 58 -1.48 -0.82 10.15
N VAL A 59 -0.59 -1.12 9.21
CA VAL A 59 -0.89 -1.13 7.77
C VAL A 59 -0.84 -2.56 7.27
N THR A 60 -1.96 -3.03 6.71
CA THR A 60 -2.13 -4.39 6.20
C THR A 60 -2.41 -4.35 4.70
N LEU A 61 -1.67 -5.14 3.92
CA LEU A 61 -1.89 -5.31 2.49
C LEU A 61 -2.76 -6.54 2.30
N ILE A 62 -3.97 -6.38 1.75
CA ILE A 62 -4.91 -7.47 1.53
C ILE A 62 -5.07 -7.79 0.04
N HIS A 63 -5.39 -9.04 -0.27
CA HIS A 63 -5.64 -9.53 -1.63
C HIS A 63 -4.46 -9.36 -2.59
N CYS A 64 -3.24 -9.34 -2.07
CA CYS A 64 -2.03 -9.33 -2.90
C CYS A 64 -1.87 -10.69 -3.61
N LYS A 65 -2.06 -10.71 -4.93
CA LYS A 65 -2.02 -11.95 -5.75
C LYS A 65 -1.08 -11.81 -6.94
N GLY A 66 -0.69 -12.95 -7.51
CA GLY A 66 0.13 -13.02 -8.72
C GLY A 66 1.42 -12.20 -8.63
N THR A 67 1.65 -11.36 -9.64
CA THR A 67 2.84 -10.51 -9.77
C THR A 67 3.03 -9.56 -8.59
N VAL A 68 1.94 -8.96 -8.08
CA VAL A 68 2.00 -8.05 -6.92
C VAL A 68 2.60 -8.74 -5.71
N LYS A 69 2.15 -9.97 -5.41
CA LYS A 69 2.70 -10.75 -4.30
C LYS A 69 4.19 -11.04 -4.50
N SER A 70 4.59 -11.44 -5.71
CA SER A 70 6.00 -11.70 -6.02
C SER A 70 6.86 -10.45 -5.83
N VAL A 71 6.41 -9.29 -6.28
CA VAL A 71 7.12 -8.01 -6.10
C VAL A 71 7.30 -7.68 -4.62
N LEU A 72 6.24 -7.82 -3.81
CA LEU A 72 6.29 -7.59 -2.37
C LEU A 72 7.25 -8.55 -1.66
N ASP A 73 7.26 -9.83 -2.06
CA ASP A 73 8.13 -10.86 -1.48
C ASP A 73 9.62 -10.59 -1.79
N ILE A 74 9.93 -10.29 -3.07
CA ILE A 74 11.28 -9.90 -3.52
C ILE A 74 11.77 -8.67 -2.75
N ALA A 75 10.89 -7.68 -2.56
CA ALA A 75 11.20 -6.46 -1.83
C ALA A 75 11.25 -6.64 -0.30
N ASN A 76 10.98 -7.85 0.23
CA ASN A 76 10.89 -8.15 1.67
C ASN A 76 9.83 -7.32 2.43
N PHE A 77 8.76 -6.92 1.74
CA PHE A 77 7.70 -6.09 2.35
C PHE A 77 6.91 -6.82 3.43
N GLY A 78 6.88 -8.16 3.43
CA GLY A 78 6.27 -8.95 4.50
C GLY A 78 6.93 -8.78 5.88
N LYS A 79 8.11 -8.15 5.97
CA LYS A 79 8.74 -7.77 7.25
C LYS A 79 8.29 -6.42 7.77
N ILE A 80 7.74 -5.59 6.91
CA ILE A 80 7.35 -4.20 7.19
C ILE A 80 5.84 -4.11 7.33
N PHE A 81 5.11 -4.79 6.45
CA PHE A 81 3.66 -4.82 6.38
C PHE A 81 3.13 -6.21 6.64
N GLU A 82 1.96 -6.28 7.25
CA GLU A 82 1.20 -7.53 7.32
C GLU A 82 0.55 -7.79 5.96
N ILE A 83 0.82 -8.93 5.34
CA ILE A 83 0.24 -9.32 4.04
C ILE A 83 -0.80 -10.41 4.28
N ARG A 84 -2.03 -10.19 3.83
CA ARG A 84 -3.18 -11.10 3.98
C ARG A 84 -3.82 -11.50 2.65
#